data_AF-A0A929H8Y6-F1
#
_entry.id   AF-A0A929H8Y6-F1
#
_cell.length_a   1.000
_cell.length_b   1.000
_cell.length_c   1.000
_cell.angle_alpha   90.00
_cell.angle_beta   90.00
_cell.angle_gamma   90.00
#
_symmetry.space_group_name_H-M   'P 1'
#
loop_
_entity.id
_entity.type
_entity.pdbx_description
1 polymer ?
#
loop_
_entity_poly.entity_id
_entity_poly.type
_entity_poly.pdbx_seq_one_letter_code
_entity_poly.pdbx_strand_id
1 'polypeptide(L)'
;MKAVVKTRKAPGAELVDVSVPKPGADEVLVKLMAGSICGTDVHIYAWDSGAQVYIKNVPQVLGHEFAGTIVEVGKEVRKFKAGDYVSAETHIYCGKCVQCRNDQRHICETGRIFGLTCNGCFAEYFTVPERVLWKNSSQLPPEIAAIQEPLGNAVYCALGDYDDNLERKSVFIVGDGPIAIMAAGVAKAEGARLVIIVGRHDKRMEIARKMGADRALKDGQG
;
A
#
# COMPACT_ATOMS: atom_id res chain seq x y z
N MET A 1 21.91 7.62 -6.12
CA MET A 1 20.50 7.74 -6.49
C MET A 1 19.80 8.59 -5.44
N LYS A 2 18.79 9.36 -5.83
CA LYS A 2 17.98 10.16 -4.90
C LYS A 2 17.00 9.27 -4.14
N ALA A 3 16.82 9.56 -2.85
CA ALA A 3 15.84 8.91 -1.98
C ALA A 3 15.31 9.88 -0.93
N VAL A 4 14.04 9.70 -0.54
CA VAL A 4 13.41 10.39 0.59
C VAL A 4 13.67 9.58 1.86
N VAL A 5 14.44 10.16 2.78
CA VAL A 5 15.01 9.46 3.92
C VAL A 5 14.60 10.13 5.23
N LYS A 6 14.20 9.32 6.19
CA LYS A 6 14.13 9.71 7.59
C LYS A 6 15.53 9.68 8.19
N THR A 7 16.22 10.81 8.17
CA THR A 7 17.62 10.95 8.61
C THR A 7 17.78 10.98 10.13
N ARG A 8 16.75 11.48 10.84
CA ARG A 8 16.74 11.65 12.30
C ARG A 8 15.37 11.36 12.90
N LYS A 9 15.35 11.06 14.20
CA LYS A 9 14.14 10.85 15.02
C LYS A 9 13.47 12.19 15.40
N ALA A 10 13.04 12.95 14.39
CA ALA A 10 12.39 14.26 14.54
C ALA A 10 11.45 14.52 13.35
N PRO A 11 10.54 15.52 13.38
CA PRO A 11 9.70 15.85 12.24
C PRO A 11 10.50 16.14 10.96
N GLY A 12 9.90 15.82 9.80
CA GLY A 12 10.47 15.96 8.47
C GLY A 12 11.04 14.68 7.87
N ALA A 13 11.43 14.78 6.60
CA ALA A 13 12.24 13.82 5.85
C ALA A 13 13.11 14.61 4.85
N GLU A 14 14.22 14.01 4.40
CA GLU A 14 15.20 14.69 3.54
C GLU A 14 15.38 13.94 2.22
N LEU A 15 15.52 14.69 1.13
CA LEU A 15 15.93 14.15 -0.17
C LEU A 15 17.46 14.09 -0.21
N VAL A 16 18.03 12.90 -0.12
CA VAL A 16 19.49 12.69 -0.06
C VAL A 16 19.96 11.73 -1.13
N ASP A 17 21.27 11.74 -1.40
CA ASP A 17 21.90 10.75 -2.26
C ASP A 17 22.28 9.50 -1.45
N VAL A 18 21.89 8.33 -1.95
CA VAL A 18 22.22 7.02 -1.40
C VAL A 18 22.80 6.11 -2.49
N SER A 19 23.49 5.04 -2.10
CA SER A 19 23.93 4.01 -3.05
C SER A 19 22.76 3.23 -3.60
N VAL A 20 22.85 2.78 -4.85
CA VAL A 20 21.87 1.84 -5.41
C VAL A 20 22.02 0.49 -4.69
N PRO A 21 20.96 -0.06 -4.08
CA PRO A 21 21.04 -1.35 -3.41
C PRO A 21 21.27 -2.48 -4.42
N LYS A 22 21.90 -3.57 -3.96
CA LYS A 22 22.00 -4.81 -4.74
C LYS A 22 20.93 -5.79 -4.25
N PRO A 23 20.18 -6.45 -5.15
CA PRO A 23 19.20 -7.43 -4.73
C PRO A 23 19.86 -8.60 -3.99
N GLY A 24 19.27 -9.02 -2.88
CA GLY A 24 19.56 -10.32 -2.26
C GLY A 24 19.21 -11.50 -3.17
N ALA A 25 19.48 -12.72 -2.73
CA ALA A 25 19.28 -13.91 -3.56
C ALA A 25 17.82 -14.08 -4.00
N ASP A 26 16.85 -13.82 -3.12
CA ASP A 26 15.40 -13.91 -3.35
C ASP A 26 14.73 -12.54 -3.60
N GLU A 27 15.52 -11.48 -3.78
CA GLU A 27 15.02 -10.12 -4.02
C GLU A 27 15.18 -9.72 -5.48
N VAL A 28 14.41 -8.71 -5.87
CA VAL A 28 14.55 -8.03 -7.15
C VAL A 28 14.95 -6.58 -6.90
N LEU A 29 15.63 -5.97 -7.87
CA LEU A 29 15.85 -4.52 -7.92
C LEU A 29 14.77 -3.91 -8.79
N VAL A 30 13.98 -2.99 -8.25
CA VAL A 30 12.90 -2.29 -8.95
C VAL A 30 13.33 -0.85 -9.20
N LYS A 31 13.07 -0.35 -10.41
CA LYS A 31 13.08 1.08 -10.73
C LYS A 31 11.70 1.66 -10.48
N LEU A 32 11.60 2.66 -9.60
CA LEU A 32 10.33 3.31 -9.27
C LEU A 32 9.77 4.05 -10.50
N MET A 33 8.46 3.91 -10.74
CA MET A 33 7.74 4.69 -11.75
C MET A 33 6.74 5.64 -11.08
N ALA A 34 6.03 5.15 -10.07
CA ALA A 34 5.12 5.94 -9.25
C ALA A 34 5.13 5.39 -7.82
N GLY A 35 5.02 6.28 -6.84
CA GLY A 35 4.76 5.94 -5.45
C GLY A 35 3.62 6.80 -4.93
N SER A 36 2.79 6.24 -4.05
CA SER A 36 1.73 6.98 -3.36
C SER A 36 2.10 7.22 -1.90
N ILE A 37 1.52 8.29 -1.33
CA ILE A 37 1.76 8.70 0.04
C ILE A 37 0.60 8.18 0.88
N CYS A 38 0.92 7.29 1.82
CA CYS A 38 -0.04 6.76 2.78
C CYS A 38 -0.20 7.73 3.97
N GLY A 39 -1.31 7.60 4.70
CA GLY A 39 -1.48 8.28 5.99
C GLY A 39 -0.33 7.96 6.97
N THR A 40 0.21 6.74 6.91
CA THR A 40 1.36 6.32 7.72
C THR A 40 2.62 7.13 7.39
N ASP A 41 2.85 7.50 6.12
CA ASP A 41 3.98 8.36 5.75
C ASP A 41 3.82 9.77 6.34
N VAL A 42 2.58 10.27 6.46
CA VAL A 42 2.29 11.56 7.11
C VAL A 42 2.60 11.50 8.60
N HIS A 43 2.21 10.42 9.28
CA HIS A 43 2.60 10.18 10.69
C HIS A 43 4.12 10.13 10.84
N ILE A 44 4.82 9.40 9.95
CA ILE A 44 6.29 9.32 9.95
C ILE A 44 6.92 10.69 9.72
N TYR A 45 6.40 11.48 8.79
CA TYR A 45 6.86 12.84 8.54
C TYR A 45 6.64 13.74 9.76
N ALA A 46 5.48 13.67 10.41
CA ALA A 46 5.18 14.44 11.63
C ALA A 46 5.98 13.96 12.86
N TRP A 47 6.49 12.72 12.84
CA TRP A 47 7.21 12.07 13.94
C TRP A 47 6.39 11.92 15.23
N ASP A 48 5.13 11.55 15.10
CA ASP A 48 4.25 11.29 16.24
C ASP A 48 4.48 9.90 16.87
N SER A 49 3.69 9.57 17.90
CA SER A 49 3.78 8.29 18.61
C SER A 49 3.51 7.10 17.69
N GLY A 50 2.62 7.24 16.69
CA GLY A 50 2.34 6.20 15.70
C GLY A 50 3.58 5.88 14.87
N ALA A 51 4.28 6.90 14.38
CA ALA A 51 5.54 6.72 13.65
C ALA A 51 6.63 6.01 14.46
N GLN A 52 6.75 6.36 15.74
CA GLN A 52 7.79 5.83 16.63
C GLN A 52 7.60 4.33 16.93
N VAL A 53 6.39 3.80 16.76
CA VAL A 53 6.13 2.35 16.86
C VAL A 53 6.83 1.60 15.73
N TYR A 54 6.88 2.16 14.52
CA TYR A 54 7.43 1.50 13.34
C TYR A 54 8.91 1.81 13.10
N ILE A 55 9.28 3.09 13.05
CA ILE A 55 10.64 3.53 12.69
C ILE A 55 11.55 3.46 13.91
N LYS A 56 12.20 2.31 14.13
CA LYS A 56 13.15 2.11 15.24
C LYS A 56 14.54 2.65 14.95
N ASN A 57 14.97 2.56 13.69
CA ASN A 57 16.32 2.90 13.25
C ASN A 57 16.27 4.00 12.19
N VAL A 58 17.23 4.92 12.25
CA VAL A 58 17.48 5.95 11.23
C VAL A 58 18.98 5.90 10.90
N PRO A 59 19.40 6.19 9.66
CA PRO A 59 18.59 6.61 8.52
C PRO A 59 17.74 5.48 7.90
N GLN A 60 16.54 5.78 7.42
CA GLN A 60 15.67 4.83 6.72
C GLN A 60 14.97 5.48 5.52
N VAL A 61 14.97 4.82 4.36
CA VAL A 61 14.19 5.23 3.17
C VAL A 61 12.70 4.98 3.44
N LEU A 62 11.86 5.94 3.10
CA LEU A 62 10.41 5.90 3.35
C LEU A 62 9.61 5.28 2.19
N GLY A 63 8.28 5.15 2.38
CA GLY A 63 7.32 4.76 1.35
C GLY A 63 7.13 3.25 1.21
N HIS A 64 5.88 2.82 1.04
CA HIS A 64 5.53 1.40 0.91
C HIS A 64 4.51 1.10 -0.19
N GLU A 65 3.95 2.13 -0.82
CA GLU A 65 2.99 2.00 -1.92
C GLU A 65 3.67 2.40 -3.24
N PHE A 66 3.80 1.47 -4.18
CA PHE A 66 4.54 1.73 -5.43
C PHE A 66 4.05 0.93 -6.63
N ALA A 67 4.44 1.44 -7.80
CA ALA A 67 4.52 0.69 -9.04
C ALA A 67 5.87 0.95 -9.73
N GLY A 68 6.48 -0.10 -10.29
CA GLY A 68 7.81 0.01 -10.88
C GLY A 68 8.16 -1.15 -11.80
N THR A 69 9.29 -1.03 -12.49
CA THR A 69 9.79 -2.08 -13.39
C THR A 69 11.00 -2.77 -12.76
N ILE A 70 11.02 -4.09 -12.77
CA ILE A 70 12.19 -4.86 -12.33
C ILE A 70 13.35 -4.62 -13.31
N VAL A 71 14.53 -4.27 -12.77
CA VAL A 71 15.74 -4.06 -13.57
C VAL A 71 16.82 -5.12 -13.35
N GLU A 72 16.81 -5.78 -12.19
CA GLU A 72 17.73 -6.88 -11.85
C GLU A 72 17.02 -7.88 -10.93
N VAL A 73 17.41 -9.15 -10.97
CA VAL A 73 16.86 -10.20 -10.10
C VAL A 73 17.97 -10.98 -9.42
N GLY A 74 17.72 -11.38 -8.17
CA GLY A 74 18.58 -12.30 -7.44
C GLY A 74 18.58 -13.71 -8.03
N LYS A 75 19.64 -14.48 -7.74
CA LYS A 75 19.86 -15.83 -8.28
C LYS A 75 18.80 -16.87 -7.86
N GLU A 76 18.04 -16.62 -6.81
CA GLU A 76 16.96 -17.49 -6.29
C GLU A 76 15.57 -17.03 -6.70
N VAL A 77 15.44 -15.89 -7.40
CA VAL A 77 14.17 -15.44 -7.98
C VAL A 77 13.73 -16.41 -9.07
N ARG A 78 12.45 -16.80 -9.05
CA ARG A 78 11.88 -17.77 -9.99
C ARG A 78 10.63 -17.28 -10.71
N LYS A 79 9.86 -16.38 -10.10
CA LYS A 79 8.54 -15.96 -10.60
C LYS A 79 8.61 -14.70 -11.49
N PHE A 80 9.71 -13.97 -11.42
CA PHE A 80 9.86 -12.66 -12.06
C PHE A 80 11.19 -12.55 -12.82
N LYS A 81 11.23 -11.60 -13.76
CA LYS A 81 12.43 -11.26 -14.54
C LYS A 81 12.53 -9.75 -14.75
N ALA A 82 13.72 -9.30 -15.16
CA ALA A 82 13.90 -7.91 -15.60
C ALA A 82 12.90 -7.54 -16.72
N GLY A 83 12.35 -6.34 -16.64
CA GLY A 83 11.29 -5.83 -17.51
C GLY A 83 9.86 -6.09 -17.01
N ASP A 84 9.66 -6.95 -16.00
CA ASP A 84 8.33 -7.14 -15.42
C ASP A 84 7.88 -5.88 -14.67
N TYR A 85 6.63 -5.48 -14.92
CA TYR A 85 5.96 -4.38 -14.26
C TYR A 85 5.24 -4.87 -13.00
N VAL A 86 5.55 -4.30 -11.84
CA VAL A 86 5.16 -4.84 -10.54
C VAL A 86 4.75 -3.77 -9.53
N SER A 87 3.89 -4.20 -8.61
CA SER A 87 3.61 -3.58 -7.30
C SER A 87 3.93 -4.62 -6.21
N ALA A 88 3.72 -4.29 -4.94
CA ALA A 88 3.92 -5.24 -3.85
C ALA A 88 2.86 -5.16 -2.76
N GLU A 89 2.72 -6.27 -2.03
CA GLU A 89 2.20 -6.32 -0.67
C GLU A 89 3.23 -5.70 0.30
N THR A 90 2.76 -5.01 1.35
CA THR A 90 3.60 -4.34 2.34
C THR A 90 4.23 -5.32 3.36
N HIS A 91 3.53 -6.40 3.72
CA HIS A 91 3.99 -7.37 4.70
C HIS A 91 5.01 -8.36 4.10
N ILE A 92 6.29 -8.15 4.39
CA ILE A 92 7.37 -9.07 4.05
C ILE A 92 7.38 -10.23 5.05
N TYR A 93 6.63 -11.28 4.71
CA TYR A 93 6.47 -12.49 5.53
C TYR A 93 7.63 -13.49 5.35
N CYS A 94 7.77 -14.50 6.22
CA CYS A 94 8.87 -15.47 6.15
C CYS A 94 8.54 -16.74 5.34
N GLY A 95 7.25 -17.05 5.19
CA GLY A 95 6.75 -18.21 4.44
C GLY A 95 6.89 -19.56 5.15
N LYS A 96 7.39 -19.56 6.40
CA LYS A 96 7.80 -20.79 7.12
C LYS A 96 7.13 -20.98 8.48
N CYS A 97 6.72 -19.90 9.16
CA CYS A 97 6.06 -19.97 10.47
C CYS A 97 4.63 -20.49 10.35
N VAL A 98 3.99 -20.79 11.50
CA VAL A 98 2.63 -21.35 11.58
C VAL A 98 1.62 -20.43 10.88
N GLN A 99 1.69 -19.13 11.15
CA GLN A 99 0.79 -18.12 10.58
C GLN A 99 0.96 -18.06 9.06
N CYS A 100 2.20 -18.05 8.55
CA CYS A 100 2.45 -18.08 7.11
C CYS A 100 1.90 -19.34 6.42
N ARG A 101 1.97 -20.50 7.09
CA ARG A 101 1.44 -21.78 6.57
C ARG A 101 -0.09 -21.85 6.61
N ASN A 102 -0.72 -21.07 7.46
CA ASN A 102 -2.17 -20.93 7.58
C ASN A 102 -2.71 -19.69 6.85
N ASP A 103 -1.95 -19.14 5.90
CA ASP A 103 -2.29 -17.95 5.10
C ASP A 103 -2.48 -16.64 5.89
N GLN A 104 -2.13 -16.63 7.17
CA GLN A 104 -2.15 -15.46 8.06
C GLN A 104 -0.83 -14.69 7.97
N ARG A 105 -0.37 -14.41 6.74
CA ARG A 105 0.95 -13.82 6.48
C ARG A 105 1.11 -12.40 7.06
N HIS A 106 0.01 -11.69 7.20
CA HIS A 106 -0.06 -10.34 7.78
C HIS A 106 0.38 -10.31 9.28
N ILE A 107 0.27 -11.44 10.00
CA ILE A 107 0.75 -11.59 11.39
C ILE A 107 1.95 -12.55 11.48
N CYS A 108 2.81 -12.56 10.45
CA CYS A 108 4.03 -13.36 10.47
C CYS A 108 4.93 -13.02 11.68
N GLU A 109 5.35 -14.04 12.43
CA GLU A 109 6.20 -13.92 13.64
C GLU A 109 7.50 -13.14 13.41
N THR A 110 8.09 -13.29 12.23
CA THR A 110 9.33 -12.60 11.83
C THR A 110 9.10 -11.65 10.65
N GLY A 111 7.87 -11.18 10.50
CA GLY A 111 7.47 -10.27 9.44
C GLY A 111 8.20 -8.93 9.54
N ARG A 112 8.47 -8.34 8.38
CA ARG A 112 8.88 -6.93 8.25
C ARG A 112 7.79 -6.18 7.50
N ILE A 113 7.65 -4.89 7.76
CA ILE A 113 6.73 -4.02 7.04
C ILE A 113 7.59 -3.13 6.15
N PHE A 114 7.41 -3.28 4.83
CA PHE A 114 8.17 -2.53 3.83
C PHE A 114 8.00 -1.02 4.06
N GLY A 115 9.07 -0.23 3.94
CA GLY A 115 9.06 1.22 4.23
C GLY A 115 8.87 1.63 5.70
N LEU A 116 8.46 0.73 6.58
CA LEU A 116 8.15 1.02 7.99
C LEU A 116 9.17 0.41 8.95
N THR A 117 9.50 -0.87 8.82
CA THR A 117 10.52 -1.54 9.65
C THR A 117 11.79 -1.87 8.87
N CYS A 118 11.84 -1.46 7.60
CA CYS A 118 12.98 -1.56 6.72
C CYS A 118 12.88 -0.47 5.63
N ASN A 119 13.92 -0.32 4.82
CA ASN A 119 13.93 0.66 3.73
C ASN A 119 12.75 0.44 2.77
N GLY A 120 12.16 1.55 2.35
CA GLY A 120 11.00 1.60 1.46
C GLY A 120 11.29 1.93 0.00
N CYS A 121 10.25 2.36 -0.69
CA CYS A 121 10.24 2.59 -2.14
C CYS A 121 10.40 4.04 -2.58
N PHE A 122 10.45 5.04 -1.68
CA PHE A 122 10.69 6.43 -2.07
C PHE A 122 12.17 6.69 -2.42
N ALA A 123 12.65 5.97 -3.42
CA ALA A 123 13.97 6.05 -4.02
C ALA A 123 13.87 5.72 -5.51
N GLU A 124 14.82 6.18 -6.32
CA GLU A 124 14.83 5.84 -7.76
C GLU A 124 14.89 4.32 -8.00
N TYR A 125 15.58 3.60 -7.12
CA TYR A 125 15.65 2.14 -7.11
C TYR A 125 15.52 1.59 -5.68
N PHE A 126 14.96 0.41 -5.53
CA PHE A 126 14.86 -0.28 -4.23
C PHE A 126 14.81 -1.79 -4.43
N THR A 127 15.11 -2.55 -3.38
CA THR A 127 14.99 -4.01 -3.40
C THR A 127 13.80 -4.48 -2.58
N VAL A 128 13.18 -5.56 -3.03
CA VAL A 128 12.07 -6.19 -2.34
C VAL A 128 12.05 -7.70 -2.68
N PRO A 129 11.71 -8.59 -1.74
CA PRO A 129 11.64 -10.02 -2.01
C PRO A 129 10.57 -10.37 -3.05
N GLU A 130 10.85 -11.33 -3.94
CA GLU A 130 9.93 -11.69 -5.03
C GLU A 130 8.56 -12.18 -4.53
N ARG A 131 8.52 -12.71 -3.31
CA ARG A 131 7.32 -13.35 -2.75
C ARG A 131 6.20 -12.38 -2.39
N VAL A 132 6.51 -11.09 -2.23
CA VAL A 132 5.50 -10.05 -1.96
C VAL A 132 5.13 -9.27 -3.22
N LEU A 133 5.75 -9.56 -4.36
CA LEU A 133 5.48 -8.88 -5.60
C LEU A 133 4.20 -9.38 -6.26
N TRP A 134 3.52 -8.46 -6.91
CA TRP A 134 2.38 -8.70 -7.78
C TRP A 134 2.71 -8.17 -9.17
N LYS A 135 2.48 -9.00 -10.19
CA LYS A 135 2.67 -8.60 -11.58
C LYS A 135 1.47 -7.80 -12.05
N ASN A 136 1.73 -6.62 -12.59
CA ASN A 136 0.71 -5.71 -13.09
C ASN A 136 0.47 -5.94 -14.58
N SER A 137 -0.74 -5.62 -15.03
CA SER A 137 -1.02 -5.46 -16.47
C SER A 137 -0.23 -4.28 -17.03
N SER A 138 0.36 -4.43 -18.22
CA SER A 138 1.06 -3.34 -18.91
C SER A 138 0.12 -2.18 -19.32
N GLN A 139 -1.19 -2.40 -19.28
CA GLN A 139 -2.20 -1.38 -19.56
C GLN A 139 -2.58 -0.56 -18.31
N LEU A 140 -2.19 -1.00 -17.11
CA LEU A 140 -2.53 -0.30 -15.88
C LEU A 140 -1.58 0.91 -15.70
N PRO A 141 -2.10 2.15 -15.57
CA PRO A 141 -1.24 3.31 -15.37
C PRO A 141 -0.45 3.21 -14.05
N PRO A 142 0.83 3.64 -14.01
CA PRO A 142 1.68 3.62 -12.82
C PRO A 142 1.04 4.20 -11.56
N GLU A 143 0.37 5.33 -11.68
CA GLU A 143 -0.31 6.02 -10.58
C GLU A 143 -1.49 5.21 -10.00
N ILE A 144 -2.14 4.37 -10.81
CA ILE A 144 -3.22 3.48 -10.35
C ILE A 144 -2.63 2.19 -9.77
N ALA A 145 -1.59 1.64 -10.41
CA ALA A 145 -0.92 0.47 -9.87
C ALA A 145 -0.24 0.73 -8.53
N ALA A 146 0.23 1.97 -8.29
CA ALA A 146 0.89 2.34 -7.04
C ALA A 146 -0.04 2.26 -5.83
N ILE A 147 -1.32 2.53 -6.03
CA ILE A 147 -2.35 2.46 -4.98
C ILE A 147 -3.01 1.08 -4.85
N GLN A 148 -2.46 0.02 -5.48
CA GLN A 148 -3.01 -1.33 -5.34
C GLN A 148 -2.95 -1.86 -3.92
N GLU A 149 -1.93 -1.48 -3.15
CA GLU A 149 -1.82 -1.87 -1.74
C GLU A 149 -2.97 -1.30 -0.89
N PRO A 150 -3.23 0.02 -0.87
CA PRO A 150 -4.35 0.54 -0.11
C PRO A 150 -5.71 0.17 -0.74
N LEU A 151 -5.77 -0.13 -2.04
CA LEU A 151 -6.94 -0.73 -2.67
C LEU A 151 -7.19 -2.15 -2.12
N GLY A 152 -6.16 -2.96 -1.91
CA GLY A 152 -6.27 -4.27 -1.27
C GLY A 152 -6.91 -4.18 0.12
N ASN A 153 -6.50 -3.18 0.92
CA ASN A 153 -7.14 -2.88 2.20
C ASN A 153 -8.63 -2.52 2.06
N ALA A 154 -8.99 -1.75 1.02
CA ALA A 154 -10.37 -1.40 0.73
C ALA A 154 -11.21 -2.63 0.30
N VAL A 155 -10.63 -3.52 -0.52
CA VAL A 155 -11.26 -4.78 -0.94
C VAL A 155 -11.50 -5.68 0.27
N TYR A 156 -10.46 -5.89 1.08
CA TYR A 156 -10.53 -6.68 2.30
C TYR A 156 -11.60 -6.13 3.26
N CYS A 157 -11.65 -4.81 3.46
CA CYS A 157 -12.64 -4.20 4.34
C CYS A 157 -14.07 -4.31 3.80
N ALA A 158 -14.25 -4.23 2.47
CA ALA A 158 -15.58 -4.27 1.85
C ALA A 158 -16.15 -5.69 1.77
N LEU A 159 -15.31 -6.70 1.54
CA LEU A 159 -15.73 -8.08 1.26
C LEU A 159 -15.42 -9.07 2.39
N GLY A 160 -14.62 -8.65 3.38
CA GLY A 160 -14.21 -9.48 4.51
C GLY A 160 -13.42 -10.74 4.10
N ASP A 161 -13.25 -11.64 5.08
CA ASP A 161 -12.64 -12.97 4.89
C ASP A 161 -13.64 -14.02 4.32
N TYR A 162 -14.93 -13.70 4.22
CA TYR A 162 -16.01 -14.69 4.10
C TYR A 162 -16.89 -14.57 2.86
N ASP A 163 -16.35 -14.08 1.74
CA ASP A 163 -17.06 -14.07 0.46
C ASP A 163 -18.44 -13.39 0.60
N ASP A 164 -18.44 -12.22 1.23
CA ASP A 164 -19.66 -11.48 1.46
C ASP A 164 -20.15 -10.93 0.13
N ASN A 165 -20.96 -11.73 -0.57
CA ASN A 165 -21.65 -11.29 -1.78
C ASN A 165 -22.45 -10.02 -1.43
N LEU A 166 -22.04 -8.89 -2.02
CA LEU A 166 -22.67 -7.59 -1.79
C LEU A 166 -23.89 -7.37 -2.69
N GLU A 167 -24.19 -8.30 -3.59
CA GLU A 167 -25.32 -8.20 -4.51
C GLU A 167 -26.61 -7.90 -3.75
N ARG A 168 -27.30 -6.83 -4.16
CA ARG A 168 -28.57 -6.35 -3.61
C ARG A 168 -28.52 -5.90 -2.14
N LYS A 169 -27.37 -5.96 -1.47
CA LYS A 169 -27.19 -5.44 -0.10
C LYS A 169 -27.04 -3.91 -0.10
N SER A 170 -27.27 -3.32 1.06
CA SER A 170 -26.93 -1.92 1.34
C SER A 170 -25.67 -1.86 2.17
N VAL A 171 -24.71 -1.02 1.79
CA VAL A 171 -23.42 -0.86 2.45
C VAL A 171 -23.33 0.55 3.03
N PHE A 172 -22.98 0.64 4.31
CA PHE A 172 -22.77 1.91 5.02
C PHE A 172 -21.31 2.04 5.43
N ILE A 173 -20.65 3.09 4.96
CA ILE A 173 -19.21 3.33 5.14
C ILE A 173 -19.02 4.58 5.98
N VAL A 174 -18.24 4.46 7.06
CA VAL A 174 -17.89 5.57 7.94
C VAL A 174 -16.46 6.02 7.68
N GLY A 175 -16.30 7.29 7.31
CA GLY A 175 -15.00 7.91 7.02
C GLY A 175 -14.87 8.32 5.56
N ASP A 176 -14.01 9.31 5.32
CA ASP A 176 -13.75 9.86 3.98
C ASP A 176 -12.28 9.76 3.55
N GLY A 177 -11.50 8.88 4.20
CA GLY A 177 -10.15 8.59 3.77
C GLY A 177 -10.12 7.87 2.41
N PRO A 178 -8.95 7.82 1.73
CA PRO A 178 -8.80 7.13 0.46
C PRO A 178 -9.31 5.68 0.48
N ILE A 179 -9.03 4.93 1.54
CA ILE A 179 -9.49 3.54 1.70
C ILE A 179 -11.03 3.46 1.73
N ALA A 180 -11.70 4.32 2.50
CA ALA A 180 -13.17 4.34 2.59
C ALA A 180 -13.82 4.71 1.24
N ILE A 181 -13.22 5.65 0.51
CA ILE A 181 -13.66 6.05 -0.82
C ILE A 181 -13.47 4.92 -1.83
N MET A 182 -12.33 4.22 -1.79
CA MET A 182 -12.10 3.04 -2.62
C MET A 182 -13.06 1.90 -2.26
N ALA A 183 -13.35 1.68 -0.97
CA ALA A 183 -14.29 0.66 -0.51
C ALA A 183 -15.71 0.92 -1.02
N ALA A 184 -16.12 2.20 -1.15
CA ALA A 184 -17.38 2.54 -1.80
C ALA A 184 -17.42 2.09 -3.27
N GLY A 185 -16.31 2.27 -3.99
CA GLY A 185 -16.18 1.79 -5.37
C GLY A 185 -16.15 0.28 -5.49
N VAL A 186 -15.42 -0.40 -4.60
CA VAL A 186 -15.43 -1.87 -4.51
C VAL A 186 -16.84 -2.37 -4.25
N ALA A 187 -17.52 -1.85 -3.23
CA ALA A 187 -18.88 -2.26 -2.90
C ALA A 187 -19.83 -2.08 -4.08
N LYS A 188 -19.70 -0.97 -4.83
CA LYS A 188 -20.51 -0.73 -6.02
C LYS A 188 -20.21 -1.72 -7.14
N ALA A 189 -18.94 -2.03 -7.38
CA ALA A 189 -18.52 -3.00 -8.38
C ALA A 189 -18.99 -4.42 -8.06
N GLU A 190 -19.04 -4.78 -6.78
CA GLU A 190 -19.52 -6.08 -6.27
C GLU A 190 -21.06 -6.17 -6.14
N GLY A 191 -21.78 -5.24 -6.77
CA GLY A 191 -23.24 -5.34 -6.93
C GLY A 191 -24.07 -4.81 -5.77
N ALA A 192 -23.49 -4.06 -4.83
CA ALA A 192 -24.26 -3.39 -3.79
C ALA A 192 -25.36 -2.52 -4.40
N ARG A 193 -26.59 -2.70 -3.91
CA ARG A 193 -27.77 -1.94 -4.37
C ARG A 193 -27.70 -0.49 -3.93
N LEU A 194 -27.17 -0.24 -2.72
CA LEU A 194 -27.10 1.07 -2.12
C LEU A 194 -25.79 1.22 -1.36
N VAL A 195 -24.95 2.17 -1.78
CA VAL A 195 -23.70 2.51 -1.09
C VAL A 195 -23.85 3.90 -0.48
N ILE A 196 -23.81 3.96 0.85
CA ILE A 196 -23.84 5.21 1.62
C ILE A 196 -22.49 5.40 2.28
N ILE A 197 -21.89 6.58 2.11
CA ILE A 197 -20.65 6.97 2.78
C ILE A 197 -20.86 8.27 3.57
N VAL A 198 -20.28 8.34 4.76
CA VAL A 198 -20.34 9.54 5.62
C VAL A 198 -18.93 10.07 5.87
N GLY A 199 -18.74 11.36 5.63
CA GLY A 199 -17.44 12.05 5.68
C GLY A 199 -17.54 13.46 6.25
N ARG A 200 -16.40 14.09 6.52
CA ARG A 200 -16.32 15.47 7.01
C ARG A 200 -15.99 16.46 5.90
N HIS A 201 -15.33 16.00 4.84
CA HIS A 201 -14.75 16.86 3.81
C HIS A 201 -15.56 16.82 2.52
N ASP A 202 -16.15 17.96 2.13
CA ASP A 202 -17.05 18.05 0.97
C ASP A 202 -16.39 17.59 -0.34
N LYS A 203 -15.14 18.01 -0.59
CA LYS A 203 -14.35 17.58 -1.75
C LYS A 203 -14.16 16.06 -1.81
N ARG A 204 -14.03 15.40 -0.66
CA ARG A 204 -13.86 13.94 -0.60
C ARG A 204 -15.18 13.22 -0.85
N MET A 205 -16.30 13.79 -0.39
CA MET A 205 -17.63 13.29 -0.71
C MET A 205 -17.96 13.42 -2.20
N GLU A 206 -17.48 14.46 -2.88
CA GLU A 206 -17.57 14.55 -4.34
C GLU A 206 -16.82 13.42 -5.05
N ILE A 207 -15.61 13.10 -4.59
CA ILE A 207 -14.83 11.96 -5.12
C ILE A 207 -15.58 10.65 -4.84
N ALA A 208 -16.13 10.48 -3.64
CA ALA A 208 -16.87 9.26 -3.30
C ALA A 208 -18.09 9.04 -4.21
N ARG A 209 -18.81 10.11 -4.59
CA ARG A 209 -19.90 10.01 -5.58
C ARG A 209 -19.38 9.57 -6.95
N LYS A 210 -18.24 10.11 -7.41
CA LYS A 210 -17.60 9.68 -8.67
C LYS A 210 -17.13 8.22 -8.61
N MET A 211 -16.75 7.75 -7.42
CA MET A 211 -16.37 6.36 -7.17
C MET A 211 -17.55 5.41 -7.05
N GLY A 212 -18.81 5.88 -7.09
CA GLY A 212 -19.99 5.03 -7.14
C GLY A 212 -20.86 5.03 -5.87
N ALA A 213 -20.55 5.86 -4.87
CA ALA A 213 -21.44 6.04 -3.73
C ALA A 213 -22.78 6.66 -4.16
N ASP A 214 -23.90 5.99 -3.86
CA ASP A 214 -25.25 6.46 -4.15
C ASP A 214 -25.64 7.65 -3.25
N ARG A 215 -25.11 7.69 -2.02
CA ARG A 215 -25.25 8.79 -1.07
C ARG A 215 -23.91 9.08 -0.41
N ALA A 216 -23.46 10.31 -0.50
CA ALA A 216 -22.28 10.80 0.22
C ALA A 216 -22.72 11.95 1.13
N LEU A 217 -22.74 11.69 2.44
CA LEU A 217 -23.31 12.54 3.47
C LEU A 217 -22.21 13.22 4.28
N LYS A 218 -22.49 14.43 4.76
CA LYS A 218 -21.60 15.14 5.66
C LYS A 218 -21.93 14.79 7.11
N ASP A 219 -20.93 14.44 7.88
CA ASP A 219 -21.01 14.23 9.33
C ASP A 219 -21.61 15.50 9.99
N GLY A 220 -22.66 15.31 10.79
CA GLY A 220 -23.37 16.41 11.46
C GLY A 220 -24.49 17.11 10.67
N GLN A 221 -24.87 16.63 9.49
CA GLN A 221 -26.13 17.04 8.83
C GLN A 221 -27.22 16.00 9.10
N GLY A 222 -28.08 16.30 10.08
CA GLY A 222 -29.36 15.63 10.31
C GLY A 222 -30.47 16.24 9.48
#